data_AF-F6J835-F1
#
_entry.id   AF-F6J835-F1
#
_cell.length_a   1.000
_cell.length_b   1.000
_cell.length_c   1.000
_cell.angle_alpha   90.00
_cell.angle_beta   90.00
_cell.angle_gamma   90.00
#
_symmetry.space_group_name_H-M   'P 1'
#
loop_
_entity.id
_entity.type
_entity.pdbx_description
1 polymer ?
#
loop_
_entity_poly.entity_id
_entity_poly.type
_entity_poly.pdbx_seq_one_letter_code
_entity_poly.pdbx_strand_id
1 'polypeptide(L)'
;ILVKKDSPIRTLQQLRGAKSCHTGFGRNVGYKIPITKLKNTHVLKVSADPQISATERELKSLSEFFTQSCLVGTYSTHPDTDRLLKKKYANLCALCEKPEQCNYPDKFSGYDGAIRCLDKGQGEVAFSKVQYIKKYFGLPGAGPDAPPAEGNPENFEYLCEDGTRRPVTGPACSWAQRPWSGYISNEQAVHNSEQLHQLQSRLERFFANGLQAQNKDAAAHLLIQPNAVYHSKDAAI
;
A
#
# COMPACT_ATOMS: atom_id res chain seq x y z
N ILE A 1 -4.20 1.83 8.53
CA ILE A 1 -5.51 1.28 8.10
C ILE A 1 -6.58 2.28 8.41
N LEU A 2 -7.66 2.30 7.64
CA LEU A 2 -8.79 3.18 7.87
C LEU A 2 -10.04 2.35 8.20
N VAL A 3 -10.80 2.79 9.20
CA VAL A 3 -12.12 2.26 9.57
C VAL A 3 -13.09 3.42 9.80
N LYS A 4 -14.39 3.16 9.75
CA LYS A 4 -15.40 4.15 10.16
C LYS A 4 -15.34 4.35 11.68
N LYS A 5 -15.62 5.56 12.15
CA LYS A 5 -15.56 5.94 13.57
C LYS A 5 -16.55 5.15 14.43
N ASP A 6 -17.74 4.87 13.89
CA ASP A 6 -18.80 4.05 14.50
C ASP A 6 -18.56 2.53 14.38
N SER A 7 -17.54 2.09 13.64
CA SER A 7 -17.21 0.67 13.49
C SER A 7 -16.92 0.02 14.86
N PRO A 8 -17.29 -1.24 15.08
CA PRO A 8 -16.90 -2.00 16.26
C PRO A 8 -15.44 -2.53 16.22
N ILE A 9 -14.74 -2.43 15.08
CA ILE A 9 -13.40 -3.04 14.86
C ILE A 9 -12.29 -2.28 15.59
N ARG A 10 -11.97 -2.66 16.82
CA ARG A 10 -10.89 -2.07 17.64
C ARG A 10 -9.58 -2.85 17.53
N THR A 11 -9.61 -4.11 17.13
CA THR A 11 -8.44 -4.99 17.13
C THR A 11 -8.23 -5.68 15.79
N LEU A 12 -7.04 -6.25 15.58
CA LEU A 12 -6.73 -7.00 14.36
C LEU A 12 -7.61 -8.26 14.23
N GLN A 13 -7.94 -8.90 15.35
CA GLN A 13 -8.77 -10.09 15.40
C GLN A 13 -10.18 -9.82 14.87
N GLN A 14 -10.72 -8.64 15.16
CA GLN A 14 -12.04 -8.20 14.70
C GLN A 14 -12.10 -7.86 13.21
N LEU A 15 -10.96 -7.89 12.50
CA LEU A 15 -10.97 -7.84 11.03
C LEU A 15 -11.50 -9.14 10.41
N ARG A 16 -11.49 -10.25 11.16
CA ARG A 16 -12.07 -11.51 10.72
C ARG A 16 -13.58 -11.35 10.54
N GLY A 17 -14.08 -11.72 9.37
CA GLY A 17 -15.47 -11.58 8.98
C GLY A 17 -15.85 -10.20 8.44
N ALA A 18 -14.95 -9.21 8.53
CA ALA A 18 -15.23 -7.86 8.03
C ALA A 18 -15.25 -7.80 6.50
N LYS A 19 -15.84 -6.74 5.96
CA LYS A 19 -15.81 -6.36 4.55
C LYS A 19 -14.59 -5.47 4.24
N SER A 20 -13.71 -5.90 3.36
CA SER A 20 -12.39 -5.26 3.17
C SER A 20 -12.18 -4.56 1.82
N CYS A 21 -11.58 -3.39 1.83
CA CYS A 21 -11.26 -2.61 0.65
C CYS A 21 -9.74 -2.54 0.43
N HIS A 22 -9.28 -3.10 -0.69
CA HIS A 22 -7.86 -3.22 -1.00
C HIS A 22 -7.49 -2.34 -2.20
N THR A 23 -6.25 -1.86 -2.23
CA THR A 23 -5.76 -1.13 -3.42
C THR A 23 -5.66 -2.00 -4.67
N GLY A 24 -5.60 -3.33 -4.49
CA GLY A 24 -5.46 -4.34 -5.54
C GLY A 24 -4.36 -5.36 -5.24
N PHE A 25 -4.44 -6.51 -5.93
CA PHE A 25 -3.58 -7.68 -5.77
C PHE A 25 -2.10 -7.34 -6.00
N GLY A 26 -1.21 -7.93 -5.18
CA GLY A 26 0.24 -7.76 -5.28
C GLY A 26 0.79 -6.38 -4.86
N ARG A 27 -0.06 -5.42 -4.52
CA ARG A 27 0.35 -4.06 -4.11
C ARG A 27 0.84 -4.02 -2.67
N ASN A 28 1.69 -3.04 -2.33
CA ASN A 28 2.29 -2.96 -1.00
C ASN A 28 1.27 -2.70 0.11
N VAL A 29 0.70 -1.49 0.17
CA VAL A 29 -0.13 -1.06 1.31
C VAL A 29 -1.50 -1.75 1.36
N GLY A 30 -2.05 -2.11 0.20
CA GLY A 30 -3.37 -2.72 0.09
C GLY A 30 -3.37 -4.24 0.07
N TYR A 31 -2.22 -4.91 0.02
CA TYR A 31 -2.17 -6.38 -0.07
C TYR A 31 -1.00 -6.96 0.74
N LYS A 32 0.24 -6.71 0.34
CA LYS A 32 1.44 -7.33 0.93
C LYS A 32 1.63 -7.00 2.42
N ILE A 33 1.55 -5.72 2.77
CA ILE A 33 1.72 -5.25 4.17
C ILE A 33 0.60 -5.82 5.06
N PRO A 34 -0.69 -5.69 4.73
CA PRO A 34 -1.77 -6.27 5.51
C PRO A 34 -1.62 -7.77 5.75
N ILE A 35 -1.38 -8.55 4.69
CA ILE A 35 -1.20 -10.01 4.79
C ILE A 35 -0.02 -10.33 5.73
N THR A 36 1.12 -9.67 5.53
CA THR A 36 2.32 -9.89 6.35
C THR A 36 2.04 -9.61 7.83
N LYS A 37 1.40 -8.48 8.14
CA LYS A 37 1.11 -8.10 9.53
C LYS A 37 0.08 -9.01 10.20
N LEU A 38 -0.97 -9.39 9.48
CA LEU A 38 -1.96 -10.32 9.99
C LEU A 38 -1.40 -11.73 10.17
N LYS A 39 -0.47 -12.17 9.32
CA LYS A 39 0.25 -13.44 9.48
C LYS A 39 1.17 -13.42 10.70
N ASN A 40 1.99 -12.38 10.85
CA ASN A 40 2.96 -12.28 11.94
C ASN A 40 2.28 -12.18 13.32
N THR A 41 1.07 -11.63 13.37
CA THR A 41 0.24 -11.57 14.59
C THR A 41 -0.64 -12.81 14.77
N HIS A 42 -0.50 -13.84 13.92
CA HIS A 42 -1.27 -15.09 13.92
C HIS A 42 -2.79 -14.92 13.76
N VAL A 43 -3.23 -13.73 13.36
CA VAL A 43 -4.65 -13.40 13.11
C VAL A 43 -5.12 -14.02 11.80
N LEU A 44 -4.28 -13.95 10.76
CA LEU A 44 -4.49 -14.60 9.47
C LEU A 44 -3.63 -15.86 9.39
N LYS A 45 -4.28 -17.02 9.34
CA LYS A 45 -3.61 -18.31 9.11
C LYS A 45 -3.57 -18.57 7.62
N VAL A 46 -2.36 -18.69 7.06
CA VAL A 46 -2.17 -19.07 5.66
C VAL A 46 -1.96 -20.58 5.58
N SER A 47 -2.68 -21.24 4.67
CA SER A 47 -2.53 -22.68 4.43
C SER A 47 -1.07 -23.02 4.13
N ALA A 48 -0.65 -24.22 4.49
CA ALA A 48 0.63 -24.82 4.09
C ALA A 48 0.45 -25.92 3.04
N ASP A 49 -0.76 -26.04 2.48
CA ASP A 49 -1.12 -27.08 1.51
C ASP A 49 -0.21 -27.05 0.28
N PRO A 50 0.61 -28.11 0.04
CA PRO A 50 1.53 -28.15 -1.09
C PRO A 50 0.82 -28.33 -2.44
N GLN A 51 -0.46 -28.71 -2.46
CA GLN A 51 -1.22 -28.98 -3.68
C GLN A 51 -1.72 -27.72 -4.40
N ILE A 52 -1.71 -26.58 -3.71
CA ILE A 52 -2.10 -25.28 -4.27
C ILE A 52 -0.94 -24.30 -4.27
N SER A 53 -0.90 -23.40 -5.24
CA SER A 53 0.18 -22.41 -5.38
C SER A 53 0.27 -21.48 -4.18
N ALA A 54 1.43 -20.85 -3.96
CA ALA A 54 1.60 -19.85 -2.90
C ALA A 54 0.58 -18.70 -3.01
N THR A 55 0.32 -18.25 -4.24
CA THR A 55 -0.70 -17.23 -4.53
C THR A 55 -2.08 -17.70 -4.12
N GLU A 56 -2.47 -18.92 -4.51
CA GLU A 56 -3.78 -19.46 -4.16
C GLU A 56 -3.95 -19.65 -2.65
N ARG A 57 -2.89 -20.01 -1.92
CA ARG A 57 -2.93 -20.08 -0.45
C ARG A 57 -3.24 -18.72 0.17
N GLU A 58 -2.65 -17.64 -0.33
CA GLU A 58 -2.96 -16.29 0.14
C GLU A 58 -4.41 -15.88 -0.20
N LEU A 59 -4.85 -16.11 -1.45
CA LEU A 59 -6.21 -15.81 -1.88
C LEU A 59 -7.25 -16.58 -1.07
N LYS A 60 -7.04 -17.89 -0.88
CA LYS A 60 -7.88 -18.74 -0.04
C LYS A 60 -7.98 -18.18 1.37
N SER A 61 -6.85 -17.88 2.00
CA SER A 61 -6.85 -17.37 3.37
C SER A 61 -7.49 -16.00 3.51
N LEU A 62 -7.34 -15.11 2.54
CA LEU A 62 -8.06 -13.83 2.52
C LEU A 62 -9.57 -14.04 2.34
N SER A 63 -9.95 -14.93 1.43
CA SER A 63 -11.34 -15.27 1.12
C SER A 63 -12.06 -15.89 2.32
N GLU A 64 -11.38 -16.70 3.12
CA GLU A 64 -11.91 -17.27 4.37
C GLU A 64 -11.87 -16.27 5.54
N PHE A 65 -10.98 -15.27 5.49
CA PHE A 65 -10.81 -14.29 6.56
C PHE A 65 -11.79 -13.12 6.46
N PHE A 66 -12.07 -12.61 5.26
CA PHE A 66 -13.02 -11.52 5.01
C PHE A 66 -14.29 -12.06 4.35
N THR A 67 -15.47 -11.56 4.76
CA THR A 67 -16.73 -12.02 4.17
C THR A 67 -16.87 -11.59 2.72
N GLN A 68 -16.52 -10.34 2.42
CA GLN A 68 -16.48 -9.77 1.08
C GLN A 68 -15.31 -8.79 0.97
N SER A 69 -14.74 -8.65 -0.22
CA SER A 69 -13.67 -7.69 -0.47
C SER A 69 -13.84 -7.00 -1.82
N CYS A 70 -13.11 -5.89 -1.99
CA CYS A 70 -12.67 -5.49 -3.32
C CYS A 70 -11.15 -5.66 -3.44
N LEU A 71 -10.73 -6.68 -4.18
CA LEU A 71 -9.34 -7.00 -4.48
C LEU A 71 -9.17 -7.19 -5.99
N VAL A 72 -9.09 -6.10 -6.74
CA VAL A 72 -8.89 -6.18 -8.20
C VAL A 72 -7.48 -6.62 -8.58
N GLY A 73 -7.33 -7.08 -9.83
CA GLY A 73 -6.05 -7.24 -10.51
C GLY A 73 -5.84 -8.64 -11.06
N THR A 74 -4.68 -8.88 -11.66
CA THR A 74 -4.32 -10.17 -12.25
C THR A 74 -3.69 -11.09 -11.19
N TYR A 75 -4.46 -12.07 -10.71
CA TYR A 75 -4.04 -13.07 -9.72
C TYR A 75 -3.06 -14.10 -10.31
N SER A 76 -3.16 -14.38 -11.61
CA SER A 76 -2.22 -15.22 -12.34
C SER A 76 -1.90 -14.63 -13.70
N THR A 77 -0.65 -14.77 -14.14
CA THR A 77 -0.25 -14.38 -15.50
C THR A 77 -0.91 -15.24 -16.59
N HIS A 78 -1.47 -16.40 -16.22
CA HIS A 78 -2.21 -17.28 -17.12
C HIS A 78 -3.72 -16.95 -17.06
N PRO A 79 -4.34 -16.48 -18.17
CA PRO A 79 -5.73 -15.99 -18.14
C PRO A 79 -6.77 -17.00 -17.65
N ASP A 80 -6.64 -18.27 -18.02
CA ASP A 80 -7.59 -19.31 -17.57
C ASP A 80 -7.47 -19.57 -16.08
N THR A 81 -6.25 -19.63 -15.54
CA THR A 81 -6.01 -19.76 -14.10
C THR A 81 -6.52 -18.53 -13.35
N ASP A 82 -6.29 -17.33 -13.86
CA ASP A 82 -6.78 -16.08 -13.27
C ASP A 82 -8.32 -16.08 -13.18
N ARG A 83 -9.00 -16.44 -14.27
CA ARG A 83 -10.45 -16.59 -14.32
C ARG A 83 -10.95 -17.63 -13.30
N LEU A 84 -10.29 -18.79 -13.22
CA LEU A 84 -10.67 -19.84 -12.28
C LEU A 84 -10.48 -19.41 -10.82
N LEU A 85 -9.38 -18.73 -10.50
CA LEU A 85 -9.13 -18.20 -9.15
C LEU A 85 -10.17 -17.14 -8.77
N LYS A 86 -10.48 -16.20 -9.66
CA LYS A 86 -11.54 -15.20 -9.41
C LYS A 86 -12.90 -15.83 -9.22
N LYS A 87 -13.25 -16.86 -10.01
CA LYS A 87 -14.50 -17.61 -9.84
C LYS A 87 -14.54 -18.37 -8.51
N LYS A 88 -13.43 -19.02 -8.13
CA LYS A 88 -13.31 -19.81 -6.90
C LYS A 88 -13.38 -18.94 -5.64
N TYR A 89 -12.76 -17.77 -5.68
CA TYR A 89 -12.70 -16.80 -4.58
C TYR A 89 -13.50 -15.53 -4.89
N ALA A 90 -14.71 -15.68 -5.43
CA ALA A 90 -15.51 -14.58 -5.94
C ALA A 90 -15.85 -13.52 -4.88
N ASN A 91 -15.89 -13.91 -3.59
CA ASN A 91 -16.11 -12.97 -2.50
C ASN A 91 -15.02 -11.90 -2.39
N LEU A 92 -13.80 -12.16 -2.88
CA LEU A 92 -12.72 -11.17 -2.93
C LEU A 92 -12.99 -10.01 -3.90
N CYS A 93 -13.96 -10.17 -4.80
CA CYS A 93 -14.34 -9.20 -5.81
C CYS A 93 -15.71 -8.56 -5.55
N ALA A 94 -16.45 -9.06 -4.55
CA ALA A 94 -17.87 -8.74 -4.34
C ALA A 94 -18.16 -7.26 -4.02
N LEU A 95 -17.19 -6.51 -3.50
CA LEU A 95 -17.33 -5.07 -3.20
C LEU A 95 -16.80 -4.17 -4.30
N CYS A 96 -16.20 -4.73 -5.36
CA CYS A 96 -15.69 -3.95 -6.48
C CYS A 96 -16.84 -3.36 -7.31
N GLU A 97 -16.52 -2.36 -8.13
CA GLU A 97 -17.49 -1.73 -9.03
C GLU A 97 -18.08 -2.73 -10.01
N LYS A 98 -17.23 -3.59 -10.56
CA LYS A 98 -17.59 -4.64 -11.51
C LYS A 98 -17.06 -5.98 -10.98
N PRO A 99 -17.79 -6.67 -10.08
CA PRO A 99 -17.33 -7.91 -9.46
C PRO A 99 -16.94 -8.99 -10.47
N GLU A 100 -17.66 -9.10 -11.58
CA GLU A 100 -17.36 -10.07 -12.65
C GLU A 100 -16.04 -9.76 -13.39
N GLN A 101 -15.67 -8.48 -13.51
CA GLN A 101 -14.41 -8.07 -14.13
C GLN A 101 -13.24 -8.18 -13.14
N CYS A 102 -13.46 -7.72 -11.90
CA CYS A 102 -12.49 -7.71 -10.80
C CYS A 102 -11.06 -7.30 -11.24
N ASN A 103 -10.98 -6.28 -12.08
CA ASN A 103 -9.73 -5.79 -12.63
C ASN A 103 -9.81 -4.27 -12.81
N TYR A 104 -8.67 -3.64 -13.10
CA TYR A 104 -8.62 -2.21 -13.41
C TYR A 104 -9.24 -1.92 -14.80
N PRO A 105 -9.80 -0.72 -15.01
CA PRO A 105 -10.11 0.30 -14.01
C PRO A 105 -11.35 -0.07 -13.18
N ASP A 106 -11.33 0.28 -11.89
CA ASP A 106 -12.44 0.07 -10.96
C ASP A 106 -12.45 1.19 -9.92
N LYS A 107 -13.60 1.86 -9.74
CA LYS A 107 -13.72 3.04 -8.85
C LYS A 107 -13.44 2.76 -7.37
N PHE A 108 -13.50 1.49 -6.95
CA PHE A 108 -13.27 1.04 -5.58
C PHE A 108 -11.88 0.40 -5.39
N SER A 109 -11.05 0.44 -6.43
CA SER A 109 -9.66 0.00 -6.40
C SER A 109 -8.66 1.16 -6.31
N GLY A 110 -7.39 0.84 -6.10
CA GLY A 110 -6.37 1.87 -5.94
C GLY A 110 -6.38 2.53 -4.56
N TYR A 111 -5.52 3.53 -4.39
CA TYR A 111 -5.35 4.17 -3.09
C TYR A 111 -6.60 4.99 -2.69
N ASP A 112 -7.12 5.81 -3.62
CA ASP A 112 -8.35 6.58 -3.41
C ASP A 112 -9.58 5.66 -3.41
N GLY A 113 -9.68 4.73 -4.37
CA GLY A 113 -10.85 3.86 -4.49
C GLY A 113 -11.00 2.91 -3.31
N ALA A 114 -9.92 2.45 -2.68
CA ALA A 114 -10.03 1.67 -1.44
C ALA A 114 -10.65 2.50 -0.29
N ILE A 115 -10.35 3.79 -0.20
CA ILE A 115 -10.97 4.70 0.77
C ILE A 115 -12.44 4.93 0.38
N ARG A 116 -12.72 5.13 -0.90
CA ARG A 116 -14.08 5.30 -1.43
C ARG A 116 -14.95 4.05 -1.22
N CYS A 117 -14.39 2.86 -1.30
CA CYS A 117 -15.04 1.58 -1.01
C CYS A 117 -15.48 1.49 0.45
N LEU A 118 -14.71 2.07 1.38
CA LEU A 118 -15.08 2.19 2.78
C LEU A 118 -16.13 3.30 3.00
N ASP A 119 -15.94 4.48 2.40
CA ASP A 119 -16.82 5.64 2.60
C ASP A 119 -18.19 5.45 1.93
N LYS A 120 -18.19 5.27 0.60
CA LYS A 120 -19.39 5.23 -0.25
C LYS A 120 -19.84 3.81 -0.62
N GLY A 121 -19.00 2.81 -0.36
CA GLY A 121 -19.31 1.41 -0.60
C GLY A 121 -19.81 0.71 0.66
N GLN A 122 -19.71 -0.62 0.64
CA GLN A 122 -20.10 -1.47 1.77
C GLN A 122 -18.90 -1.95 2.60
N GLY A 123 -17.71 -1.37 2.38
CA GLY A 123 -16.52 -1.73 3.15
C GLY A 123 -16.63 -1.34 4.62
N GLU A 124 -15.94 -2.09 5.47
CA GLU A 124 -15.80 -1.83 6.91
C GLU A 124 -14.35 -1.51 7.30
N VAL A 125 -13.39 -1.93 6.46
CA VAL A 125 -11.97 -1.60 6.59
C VAL A 125 -11.35 -1.29 5.24
N ALA A 126 -10.49 -0.28 5.18
CA ALA A 126 -9.69 0.05 4.00
C ALA A 126 -8.18 0.06 4.27
N PHE A 127 -7.44 -0.52 3.32
CA PHE A 127 -6.00 -0.55 3.32
C PHE A 127 -5.46 0.42 2.26
N SER A 128 -5.02 1.60 2.70
CA SER A 128 -4.44 2.65 1.84
C SER A 128 -3.28 3.37 2.54
N LYS A 129 -2.70 4.41 1.92
CA LYS A 129 -1.57 5.17 2.46
C LYS A 129 -1.98 6.58 2.91
N VAL A 130 -1.28 7.09 3.93
CA VAL A 130 -1.57 8.36 4.61
C VAL A 130 -1.74 9.53 3.64
N GLN A 131 -0.86 9.67 2.65
CA GLN A 131 -0.94 10.74 1.65
C GLN A 131 -2.29 10.77 0.91
N TYR A 132 -2.84 9.60 0.57
CA TYR A 132 -4.10 9.50 -0.17
C TYR A 132 -5.30 9.65 0.75
N ILE A 133 -5.17 9.27 2.03
CA ILE A 133 -6.17 9.56 3.06
C ILE A 133 -6.29 11.08 3.25
N LYS A 134 -5.15 11.78 3.35
CA LYS A 134 -5.13 13.25 3.42
C LYS A 134 -5.75 13.89 2.19
N LYS A 135 -5.40 13.42 1.00
CA LYS A 135 -5.97 13.89 -0.27
C LYS A 135 -7.48 13.69 -0.32
N TYR A 136 -7.97 12.49 -0.01
CA TYR A 136 -9.39 12.14 -0.07
C TYR A 136 -10.27 13.00 0.84
N PHE A 137 -9.74 13.36 2.02
CA PHE A 137 -10.44 14.17 3.03
C PHE A 137 -10.07 15.66 3.04
N GLY A 138 -9.26 16.14 2.09
CA GLY A 138 -8.84 17.54 2.02
C GLY A 138 -8.00 18.01 3.22
N LEU A 139 -7.19 17.13 3.82
CA LEU A 139 -6.39 17.43 5.00
C LEU A 139 -5.03 18.06 4.66
N PRO A 140 -4.41 18.81 5.59
CA PRO A 140 -3.08 19.38 5.39
C PRO A 140 -2.01 18.33 5.00
N GLY A 141 -1.22 18.66 3.98
CA GLY A 141 -0.21 17.77 3.39
C GLY A 141 -0.74 16.86 2.27
N ALA A 142 -1.93 17.14 1.73
CA ALA A 142 -2.44 16.51 0.51
C ALA A 142 -1.65 16.89 -0.77
N GLY A 143 -0.91 18.01 -0.73
CA GLY A 143 -0.21 18.60 -1.87
C GLY A 143 -1.02 19.74 -2.52
N PRO A 144 -0.37 20.59 -3.34
CA PRO A 144 -1.01 21.77 -3.95
C PRO A 144 -2.07 21.40 -4.99
N ASP A 145 -1.90 20.27 -5.69
CA ASP A 145 -2.79 19.81 -6.76
C ASP A 145 -3.83 18.78 -6.28
N ALA A 146 -4.21 18.85 -5.00
CA ALA A 146 -5.21 17.96 -4.45
C ALA A 146 -6.61 18.31 -4.99
N PRO A 147 -7.40 17.34 -5.49
CA PRO A 147 -8.78 17.58 -5.86
C PRO A 147 -9.61 17.93 -4.61
N PRO A 148 -10.85 18.43 -4.80
CA PRO A 148 -11.78 18.63 -3.70
C PRO A 148 -11.97 17.36 -2.87
N ALA A 149 -12.19 17.52 -1.56
CA ALA A 149 -12.44 16.40 -0.67
C ALA A 149 -13.69 15.61 -1.10
N GLU A 150 -13.60 14.28 -1.11
CA GLU A 150 -14.71 13.38 -1.45
C GLU A 150 -15.52 12.94 -0.21
N GLY A 151 -14.93 13.04 0.98
CA GLY A 151 -15.52 12.56 2.23
C GLY A 151 -15.23 13.46 3.43
N ASN A 152 -15.90 13.17 4.56
CA ASN A 152 -15.72 13.89 5.81
C ASN A 152 -14.72 13.14 6.72
N PRO A 153 -13.55 13.72 7.08
CA PRO A 153 -12.56 13.06 7.94
C PRO A 153 -13.10 12.66 9.31
N GLU A 154 -14.07 13.39 9.87
CA GLU A 154 -14.62 13.13 11.21
C GLU A 154 -15.36 11.78 11.33
N ASN A 155 -15.70 11.17 10.20
CA ASN A 155 -16.37 9.87 10.14
C ASN A 155 -15.39 8.69 10.16
N PHE A 156 -14.08 8.94 10.18
CA PHE A 156 -13.06 7.89 10.03
C PHE A 156 -11.94 7.99 11.04
N GLU A 157 -11.33 6.84 11.32
CA GLU A 157 -10.19 6.71 12.23
C GLU A 157 -9.13 5.79 11.64
N TYR A 158 -7.87 6.04 12.00
CA TYR A 158 -6.81 5.08 11.83
C TYR A 158 -6.95 3.94 12.84
N LEU A 159 -6.84 2.69 12.38
CA LEU A 159 -6.64 1.52 13.24
C LEU A 159 -5.14 1.21 13.35
N CYS A 160 -4.60 1.30 14.56
CA CYS A 160 -3.19 1.08 14.87
C CYS A 160 -2.88 -0.40 15.12
N GLU A 161 -1.60 -0.80 15.10
CA GLU A 161 -1.20 -2.19 15.36
C GLU A 161 -1.45 -2.63 16.81
N ASP A 162 -1.37 -1.68 17.74
CA ASP A 162 -1.64 -1.87 19.18
C ASP A 162 -3.14 -1.94 19.52
N GLY A 163 -4.03 -1.85 18.52
CA GLY A 163 -5.48 -1.81 18.71
C GLY A 163 -6.03 -0.45 19.14
N THR A 164 -5.19 0.56 19.31
CA THR A 164 -5.68 1.92 19.51
C THR A 164 -6.27 2.47 18.21
N ARG A 165 -7.15 3.47 18.35
CA ARG A 165 -7.64 4.26 17.21
C ARG A 165 -7.23 5.71 17.35
N ARG A 166 -6.96 6.34 16.21
CA ARG A 166 -6.54 7.75 16.14
C ARG A 166 -7.35 8.49 15.08
N PRO A 167 -7.74 9.75 15.32
CA PRO A 167 -8.44 10.54 14.32
C PRO A 167 -7.56 10.75 13.09
N VAL A 168 -8.18 10.80 11.90
CA VAL A 168 -7.43 10.97 10.64
C VAL A 168 -6.77 12.35 10.49
N THR A 169 -7.28 13.34 11.23
CA THR A 169 -6.74 14.70 11.34
C THR A 169 -5.44 14.77 12.13
N GLY A 170 -5.15 13.75 12.96
CA GLY A 170 -3.94 13.66 13.77
C GLY A 170 -2.80 12.85 13.12
N PRO A 171 -1.73 12.56 13.89
CA PRO A 171 -0.64 11.72 13.44
C PRO A 171 -1.10 10.29 13.11
N ALA A 172 -0.80 9.84 11.90
CA ALA A 172 -1.14 8.49 11.47
C ALA A 172 -0.34 7.43 12.22
N CYS A 173 -1.01 6.34 12.61
CA CYS A 173 -0.35 5.12 13.08
C CYS A 173 -0.27 4.11 11.92
N SER A 174 0.91 4.04 11.28
CA SER A 174 1.13 3.13 10.15
C SER A 174 1.67 1.80 10.61
N TRP A 175 1.20 0.73 9.96
CA TRP A 175 1.67 -0.64 10.22
C TRP A 175 3.08 -0.88 9.67
N ALA A 176 3.38 -0.25 8.55
CA ALA A 176 4.70 -0.28 7.94
C ALA A 176 4.95 1.04 7.21
N GLN A 177 6.22 1.35 7.00
CA GLN A 177 6.62 2.45 6.14
C GLN A 177 7.37 1.85 4.95
N ARG A 178 7.01 2.29 3.74
CA ARG A 178 7.83 1.97 2.56
C ARG A 178 9.05 2.91 2.62
N PRO A 179 10.27 2.40 2.80
CA PRO A 179 11.45 3.26 2.79
C PRO A 179 11.59 3.94 1.43
N TRP A 180 12.22 5.10 1.45
CA TRP A 180 12.64 5.77 0.22
C TRP A 180 13.63 4.90 -0.54
N SER A 181 13.65 5.04 -1.87
CA SER A 181 14.75 4.49 -2.66
C SER A 181 16.06 5.11 -2.17
N GLY A 182 17.13 4.34 -2.20
CA GLY A 182 18.44 4.78 -1.74
C GLY A 182 19.56 4.07 -2.48
N TYR A 183 20.78 4.52 -2.20
CA TYR A 183 22.01 3.89 -2.68
C TYR A 183 22.47 2.86 -1.65
N ILE A 184 22.98 1.72 -2.14
CA ILE A 184 23.63 0.69 -1.33
C ILE A 184 25.09 0.64 -1.74
N SER A 185 25.99 0.55 -0.77
CA SER A 185 27.43 0.43 -0.99
C SER A 185 27.99 -0.70 -0.13
N ASN A 186 29.24 -1.09 -0.38
CA ASN A 186 29.95 -1.97 0.55
C ASN A 186 30.35 -1.20 1.82
N GLU A 187 30.62 -1.94 2.89
CA GLU A 187 31.04 -1.37 4.18
C GLU A 187 32.30 -0.50 4.03
N GLN A 188 33.27 -0.96 3.23
CA GLN A 188 34.55 -0.26 3.02
C GLN A 188 34.39 1.15 2.44
N ALA A 189 33.39 1.39 1.59
CA ALA A 189 33.14 2.71 1.00
C ALA A 189 32.50 3.71 1.98
N VAL A 190 32.06 3.24 3.15
CA VAL A 190 31.38 4.05 4.18
C VAL A 190 31.94 3.78 5.58
N HIS A 191 33.13 3.19 5.68
CA HIS A 191 33.71 2.71 6.94
C HIS A 191 33.95 3.86 7.93
N ASN A 192 34.26 5.07 7.44
CA ASN A 192 34.33 6.27 8.27
C ASN A 192 33.53 7.43 7.66
N SER A 193 33.35 8.49 8.46
CA SER A 193 32.59 9.68 8.06
C SER A 193 33.18 10.37 6.83
N GLU A 194 34.50 10.42 6.68
CA GLU A 194 35.16 11.03 5.52
C GLU A 194 34.79 10.29 4.23
N GLN A 195 34.91 8.96 4.21
CA GLN A 195 34.55 8.13 3.06
C GLN A 195 33.06 8.24 2.72
N LEU A 196 32.20 8.24 3.75
CA LEU A 196 30.77 8.47 3.56
C LEU A 196 30.49 9.85 2.94
N HIS A 197 31.09 10.92 3.46
CA HIS A 197 30.93 12.26 2.91
C HIS A 197 31.45 12.37 1.48
N GLN A 198 32.61 11.78 1.18
CA GLN A 198 33.15 11.73 -0.18
C GLN A 198 32.20 10.99 -1.14
N LEU A 199 31.66 9.84 -0.73
CA LEU A 199 30.67 9.10 -1.51
C LEU A 199 29.40 9.93 -1.73
N GLN A 200 28.84 10.54 -0.68
CA GLN A 200 27.63 11.36 -0.77
C GLN A 200 27.84 12.58 -1.66
N SER A 201 28.99 13.25 -1.60
CA SER A 201 29.33 14.37 -2.49
C SER A 201 29.42 13.94 -3.97
N ARG A 202 29.93 12.73 -4.23
CA ARG A 202 29.95 12.19 -5.60
C ARG A 202 28.55 11.86 -6.09
N LEU A 203 27.73 11.21 -5.26
CA LEU A 203 26.35 10.87 -5.58
C LEU A 203 25.49 12.11 -5.82
N GLU A 204 25.63 13.15 -5.00
CA GLU A 204 24.94 14.43 -5.19
C GLU A 204 25.30 15.07 -6.54
N ARG A 205 26.59 15.08 -6.90
CA ARG A 205 27.04 15.58 -8.20
C ARG A 205 26.47 14.76 -9.37
N PHE A 206 26.49 13.43 -9.27
CA PHE A 206 25.88 12.57 -10.29
C PHE A 206 24.37 12.79 -10.41
N PHE A 207 23.69 12.99 -9.28
CA PHE A 207 22.27 13.27 -9.22
C PHE A 207 21.94 14.60 -9.92
N ALA A 208 22.66 15.68 -9.60
CA ALA A 208 22.49 16.99 -10.22
C ALA A 208 22.79 16.95 -11.73
N ASN A 209 23.89 16.31 -12.13
CA ASN A 209 24.27 16.15 -13.53
C ASN A 209 23.21 15.36 -14.31
N GLY A 210 22.62 14.31 -13.70
CA GLY A 210 21.55 13.53 -14.31
C GLY A 210 20.29 14.35 -14.57
N LEU A 211 19.87 15.18 -13.61
CA LEU A 211 18.71 16.08 -13.79
C LEU A 211 18.95 17.11 -14.90
N GLN A 212 20.16 17.66 -14.96
CA GLN A 212 20.52 18.75 -15.87
C GLN A 212 21.13 18.27 -17.20
N ALA A 213 21.27 16.97 -17.40
CA ALA A 213 21.91 16.41 -18.59
C ALA A 213 21.24 16.90 -19.89
N GLN A 214 22.07 17.32 -20.85
CA GLN A 214 21.62 17.68 -22.19
C GLN A 214 21.18 16.43 -22.98
N ASN A 215 21.95 15.33 -22.84
CA ASN A 215 21.58 14.04 -23.44
C ASN A 215 20.56 13.31 -22.54
N LYS A 216 19.27 13.47 -22.88
CA LYS A 216 18.16 12.89 -22.11
C LYS A 216 18.12 11.37 -22.19
N ASP A 217 18.53 10.76 -23.29
CA ASP A 217 18.55 9.31 -23.45
C ASP A 217 19.58 8.67 -22.52
N ALA A 218 20.80 9.23 -22.49
CA ALA A 218 21.84 8.78 -21.56
C ALA A 218 21.40 8.97 -20.09
N ALA A 219 20.77 10.11 -19.78
CA ALA A 219 20.32 10.42 -18.43
C ALA A 219 19.17 9.53 -17.94
N ALA A 220 18.31 9.04 -18.85
CA ALA A 220 17.22 8.13 -18.50
C ALA A 220 17.73 6.83 -17.86
N HIS A 221 18.94 6.38 -18.21
CA HIS A 221 19.59 5.21 -17.59
C HIS A 221 19.97 5.43 -16.11
N LEU A 222 20.02 6.67 -15.64
CA LEU A 222 20.27 6.97 -14.22
C LEU A 222 19.02 6.80 -13.35
N LEU A 223 17.84 6.63 -13.98
CA LEU A 223 16.54 6.43 -13.29
C LEU A 223 16.20 7.54 -12.29
N ILE A 224 16.71 8.75 -12.50
CA ILE A 224 16.41 9.92 -11.68
C ILE A 224 15.12 10.57 -12.18
N GLN A 225 14.11 10.66 -11.32
CA GLN A 225 12.85 11.32 -11.66
C GLN A 225 13.05 12.85 -11.66
N PRO A 226 12.38 13.60 -12.56
CA PRO A 226 12.55 15.06 -12.64
C PRO A 226 12.24 15.81 -11.35
N ASN A 227 11.35 15.27 -10.51
CA ASN A 227 10.95 15.81 -9.22
C ASN A 227 11.59 15.10 -8.02
N ALA A 228 12.60 14.25 -8.25
CA ALA A 228 13.35 13.62 -7.17
C ALA A 228 14.18 14.67 -6.42
N VAL A 229 14.42 14.41 -5.14
CA VAL A 229 15.29 15.22 -4.28
C VAL A 229 16.36 14.32 -3.70
N TYR A 230 17.61 14.78 -3.73
CA TYR A 230 18.72 14.10 -3.10
C TYR A 230 18.73 14.38 -1.59
N HIS A 231 18.91 13.34 -0.78
CA HIS A 231 19.02 13.43 0.67
C HIS A 231 20.27 12.69 1.14
N SER A 232 21.14 13.40 1.85
CA SER A 232 22.28 12.82 2.57
C SER A 232 21.87 12.36 3.98
N LYS A 233 22.71 11.51 4.57
CA LYS A 233 22.63 11.04 5.95
C LYS A 233 23.93 11.37 6.68
N ASP A 234 23.80 11.57 7.99
CA ASP A 234 24.93 11.81 8.88
C ASP A 234 25.77 10.53 9.12
N ALA A 235 25.16 9.36 8.96
CA ALA A 235 25.80 8.05 9.10
C ALA A 235 25.24 7.01 8.13
N ALA A 236 26.03 5.98 7.83
CA ALA A 236 25.56 4.78 7.13
C ALA A 236 24.63 3.96 8.06
N ILE A 237 23.67 3.25 7.47
CA ILE A 237 22.70 2.39 8.20
C ILE A 237 23.13 0.93 8.06
#